data_AF-A0A9E2Y5M0-F1
#
_entry.id   AF-A0A9E2Y5M0-F1
#
_cell.length_a   1.000
_cell.length_b   1.000
_cell.length_c   1.000
_cell.angle_alpha   90.00
_cell.angle_beta   90.00
_cell.angle_gamma   90.00
#
_symmetry.space_group_name_H-M   'P 1'
#
loop_
_entity.id
_entity.type
_entity.pdbx_description
1 polymer ?
#
loop_
_entity_poly.entity_id
_entity_poly.type
_entity_poly.pdbx_seq_one_letter_code
_entity_poly.pdbx_strand_id
1 'polypeptide(L)'
;IYLGSSAPQIPPGQENGWWALLDEQASGLPLDTAINNIYDAATSPLPLIAGPGLDNQVVPTGNSYSPIGQFKLPDPCTYDHSFNQSGFLLRGSARVRMNPTSATIRDFGVPGMTLHEAITIHQPQTDTCSPLPGIPGLLSDVVSEESGTFWPVLRNFTKLDGHLTEVNAAASLHPTLATVWLGANDVLKYMGSGGRFVGGDRTAGQVESDLRAAFSTLESSGARIVVANLPNIVEAGYLQLVITPAHPKRDCAIRTYAYCTLELGSLQSFLPGIAKKYHLDTPDGCAPASVSKPCGYLTLPAVLEILQYFTAYGTLPDLDCAQPKPNCKAKPGSGLGANYITPEFAGKVQALNNVVNQGIDDAASAARVPLVDVQAIFHGLASGDPANPYFRLAASINPGVCCYLGYFHGILSFDGLHPSNSGYGLIAYVFIDTIDKAYGAKIPQVDLQAVYDGKRCSTRKYCFPDPYAPH
;
A
#
# COMPACT_ATOMS: atom_id res chain seq x y z
N ILE A 1 -4.34 7.91 26.55
CA ILE A 1 -3.06 7.19 26.39
C ILE A 1 -2.48 6.86 27.76
N TYR A 2 -2.18 5.58 28.03
CA TYR A 2 -1.15 5.25 29.03
C TYR A 2 0.20 5.60 28.41
N LEU A 3 0.65 6.85 28.58
CA LEU A 3 2.02 7.28 28.29
C LEU A 3 2.88 6.87 29.47
N GLY A 4 3.19 5.58 29.57
CA GLY A 4 3.99 5.00 30.64
C GLY A 4 4.61 3.69 30.18
N SER A 5 5.95 3.65 30.20
CA SER A 5 6.85 2.49 30.10
C SER A 5 6.24 1.16 29.63
N SER A 6 6.71 0.69 28.47
CA SER A 6 6.32 -0.51 27.71
C SER A 6 5.15 -0.28 26.74
N ALA A 7 5.47 0.26 25.55
CA ALA A 7 4.65 -0.03 24.39
C ALA A 7 4.57 -1.57 24.26
N PRO A 8 3.37 -2.17 24.13
CA PRO A 8 3.26 -3.60 23.88
C PRO A 8 4.07 -3.93 22.64
N GLN A 9 4.84 -5.02 22.68
CA GLN A 9 5.55 -5.52 21.50
C GLN A 9 4.53 -5.70 20.38
N ILE A 10 4.67 -4.92 19.31
CA ILE A 10 3.87 -5.08 18.11
C ILE A 10 4.22 -6.46 17.55
N PRO A 11 3.25 -7.40 17.44
CA PRO A 11 3.53 -8.71 16.90
C PRO A 11 3.96 -8.58 15.43
N PRO A 12 4.89 -9.43 14.96
CA PRO A 12 5.25 -9.48 13.56
C PRO A 12 4.06 -10.00 12.75
N GLY A 13 3.21 -9.10 12.25
CA GLY A 13 1.87 -9.45 11.77
C GLY A 13 1.58 -8.97 10.36
N GLN A 14 2.55 -9.01 9.44
CA GLN A 14 2.24 -8.85 8.02
C GLN A 14 2.68 -10.10 7.26
N GLU A 15 1.68 -10.92 6.94
CA GLU A 15 1.78 -12.10 6.08
C GLU A 15 2.12 -11.68 4.64
N ASN A 16 2.42 -12.66 3.79
CA ASN A 16 2.99 -12.49 2.44
C ASN A 16 2.06 -11.82 1.40
N GLY A 17 1.04 -11.07 1.82
CA GLY A 17 0.06 -10.39 0.97
C GLY A 17 -1.18 -11.23 0.68
N TRP A 18 -2.17 -10.62 0.01
CA TRP A 18 -3.43 -11.28 -0.35
C TRP A 18 -3.23 -12.44 -1.33
N TRP A 19 -2.26 -12.33 -2.23
CA TRP A 19 -2.01 -13.35 -3.26
C TRP A 19 -1.48 -14.65 -2.63
N ALA A 20 -0.74 -14.57 -1.51
CA ALA A 20 -0.27 -15.75 -0.79
C ALA A 20 -1.45 -16.50 -0.17
N LEU A 21 -2.43 -15.78 0.40
CA LEU A 21 -3.68 -16.38 0.88
C LEU A 21 -4.45 -17.05 -0.26
N LEU A 22 -4.50 -16.42 -1.44
CA LEU A 22 -5.10 -17.00 -2.63
C LEU A 22 -4.36 -18.29 -3.06
N ASP A 23 -3.02 -18.28 -3.16
CA ASP A 23 -2.23 -19.47 -3.54
C ASP A 23 -2.40 -20.60 -2.51
N GLU A 24 -2.42 -20.27 -1.21
CA GLU A 24 -2.68 -21.24 -0.15
C GLU A 24 -4.00 -21.97 -0.37
N GLN A 25 -5.07 -21.23 -0.68
CA GLN A 25 -6.39 -21.82 -0.94
C GLN A 25 -6.44 -22.57 -2.28
N ALA A 26 -5.81 -22.01 -3.32
CA ALA A 26 -5.82 -22.57 -4.67
C ALA A 26 -4.90 -23.79 -4.83
N SER A 27 -3.94 -23.99 -3.92
CA SER A 27 -2.94 -25.06 -3.99
C SER A 27 -3.53 -26.48 -3.96
N GLY A 28 -4.72 -26.64 -3.38
CA GLY A 28 -5.34 -27.95 -3.12
C GLY A 28 -4.62 -28.79 -2.05
N LEU A 29 -3.60 -28.24 -1.39
CA LEU A 29 -2.90 -28.88 -0.29
C LEU A 29 -3.65 -28.67 1.03
N PRO A 30 -3.41 -29.51 2.06
CA PRO A 30 -3.81 -29.17 3.43
C PRO A 30 -3.26 -27.79 3.81
N LEU A 31 -4.08 -26.94 4.44
CA LEU A 31 -3.75 -25.52 4.67
C LEU A 31 -2.41 -25.32 5.38
N ASP A 32 -2.11 -26.11 6.42
CA ASP A 32 -0.81 -26.07 7.12
C ASP A 32 0.36 -26.35 6.17
N THR A 33 0.21 -27.30 5.24
CA THR A 33 1.24 -27.61 4.23
C THR A 33 1.40 -26.47 3.24
N ALA A 34 0.29 -25.89 2.77
CA ALA A 34 0.34 -24.75 1.85
C ALA A 34 1.04 -23.53 2.49
N ILE A 35 0.68 -23.19 3.74
CA ILE A 35 1.33 -22.14 4.52
C ILE A 35 2.81 -22.47 4.71
N ASN A 36 3.18 -23.70 5.10
CA ASN A 36 4.59 -24.05 5.25
C ASN A 36 5.40 -23.86 3.96
N ASN A 37 4.83 -24.19 2.79
CA ASN A 37 5.49 -23.99 1.51
C ASN A 37 5.73 -22.51 1.22
N ILE A 38 4.73 -21.65 1.46
CA ILE A 38 4.86 -20.20 1.29
C ILE A 38 6.02 -19.62 2.11
N TYR A 39 6.32 -20.18 3.28
CA TYR A 39 7.34 -19.69 4.20
C TYR A 39 8.68 -20.47 4.11
N ASP A 40 8.83 -21.41 3.19
CA ASP A 40 10.07 -22.17 2.99
C ASP A 40 10.79 -21.69 1.72
N ALA A 41 12.00 -21.17 1.86
CA ALA A 41 12.80 -20.67 0.73
C ALA A 41 13.07 -21.71 -0.37
N ALA A 42 12.99 -23.01 -0.07
CA ALA A 42 13.17 -24.06 -1.06
C ALA A 42 11.91 -24.34 -1.89
N THR A 43 10.72 -24.02 -1.38
CA THR A 43 9.44 -24.37 -2.00
C THR A 43 8.51 -23.18 -2.23
N SER A 44 8.86 -22.01 -1.69
CA SER A 44 8.04 -20.82 -1.75
C SER A 44 7.93 -20.30 -3.18
N PRO A 45 6.71 -19.92 -3.61
CA PRO A 45 6.52 -19.19 -4.86
C PRO A 45 6.97 -17.72 -4.75
N LEU A 46 7.19 -17.22 -3.52
CA LEU A 46 7.97 -16.01 -3.34
C LEU A 46 9.43 -16.32 -3.58
N PRO A 47 10.18 -15.43 -4.21
CA PRO A 47 11.61 -15.62 -4.32
C PRO A 47 12.20 -15.46 -2.91
N LEU A 48 12.25 -16.39 -1.96
CA LEU A 48 12.77 -16.07 -0.60
C LEU A 48 14.27 -16.40 -0.45
N ILE A 49 15.14 -15.47 -0.02
CA ILE A 49 16.58 -15.78 0.24
C ILE A 49 16.76 -16.77 1.39
N ALA A 50 15.94 -16.62 2.42
CA ALA A 50 15.87 -17.48 3.58
C ALA A 50 14.40 -17.57 4.03
N GLY A 51 14.06 -18.54 4.88
CA GLY A 51 12.74 -18.59 5.51
C GLY A 51 12.39 -17.20 6.06
N PRO A 52 11.15 -16.72 5.85
CA PRO A 52 10.85 -15.30 5.91
C PRO A 52 11.19 -14.77 7.30
N GLY A 53 11.84 -13.62 7.32
CA GLY A 53 11.86 -12.80 8.52
C GLY A 53 10.43 -12.43 8.86
N LEU A 54 10.04 -12.68 10.10
CA LEU A 54 9.09 -11.84 10.80
C LEU A 54 9.48 -10.37 10.52
N ASP A 55 8.52 -9.47 10.26
CA ASP A 55 8.75 -8.01 10.05
C ASP A 55 8.74 -7.48 8.59
N ASN A 56 7.64 -7.70 7.87
CA ASN A 56 7.28 -6.78 6.77
C ASN A 56 6.66 -5.46 7.25
N GLN A 57 6.49 -5.29 8.56
CA GLN A 57 5.95 -4.07 9.12
C GLN A 57 7.04 -3.01 9.27
N VAL A 58 6.71 -1.77 8.90
CA VAL A 58 7.38 -0.59 9.47
C VAL A 58 6.91 -0.48 10.92
N VAL A 59 7.68 -1.08 11.83
CA VAL A 59 7.39 -1.02 13.27
C VAL A 59 8.07 0.22 13.86
N PRO A 60 7.34 1.09 14.60
CA PRO A 60 7.96 2.15 15.38
C PRO A 60 8.97 1.56 16.37
N THR A 61 10.24 1.96 16.30
CA THR A 61 11.28 1.44 17.20
C THR A 61 11.39 2.32 18.46
N GLY A 62 11.05 1.75 19.62
CA GLY A 62 11.31 2.33 20.95
C GLY A 62 10.30 3.35 21.47
N ASN A 63 10.52 3.83 22.71
CA ASN A 63 9.70 4.87 23.38
C ASN A 63 9.83 6.27 22.74
N SER A 64 10.61 6.37 21.67
CA SER A 64 10.82 7.61 20.94
C SER A 64 9.89 7.57 19.74
N TYR A 65 8.90 8.46 19.72
CA TYR A 65 8.08 8.75 18.54
C TYR A 65 8.89 9.23 17.32
N SER A 66 10.23 9.22 17.40
CA SER A 66 11.16 9.69 16.39
C SER A 66 10.60 9.43 15.00
N PRO A 67 10.47 10.48 14.15
CA PRO A 67 9.85 10.36 12.83
C PRO A 67 10.45 9.12 12.18
N ILE A 68 9.62 8.30 11.53
CA ILE A 68 10.00 7.12 10.73
C ILE A 68 11.43 7.36 10.22
N GLY A 69 12.38 6.86 11.00
CA GLY A 69 13.70 7.45 10.99
C GLY A 69 14.38 6.96 9.75
N GLN A 70 14.84 7.86 8.89
CA GLN A 70 15.82 7.48 7.89
C GLN A 70 16.97 6.79 8.62
N PHE A 71 17.03 5.46 8.56
CA PHE A 71 18.23 4.71 8.87
C PHE A 71 19.24 5.14 7.81
N LYS A 72 20.08 6.12 8.16
CA LYS A 72 21.19 6.57 7.32
C LYS A 72 22.28 5.51 7.32
N LEU A 73 22.17 4.57 6.38
CA LEU A 73 23.27 3.68 6.00
C LEU A 73 24.08 4.30 4.83
N PRO A 74 25.32 3.83 4.60
CA PRO A 74 26.27 4.43 3.64
C PRO A 74 25.76 4.42 2.19
N ASP A 75 26.42 5.24 1.36
CA ASP A 75 26.12 5.48 -0.06
C ASP A 75 25.87 4.16 -0.84
N PRO A 76 24.65 3.96 -1.38
CA PRO A 76 24.28 2.75 -2.13
C PRO A 76 25.10 2.54 -3.42
N CYS A 77 25.92 3.52 -3.83
CA CYS A 77 26.59 3.55 -5.13
C CYS A 77 28.05 3.14 -5.10
N THR A 78 28.63 3.02 -3.91
CA THR A 78 30.02 2.58 -3.71
C THR A 78 30.10 1.12 -3.24
N TYR A 79 28.93 0.49 -3.03
CA TYR A 79 28.80 -0.88 -2.58
C TYR A 79 28.38 -1.76 -3.77
N ASP A 80 29.34 -2.14 -4.61
CA ASP A 80 29.12 -3.01 -5.78
C ASP A 80 28.55 -4.40 -5.39
N HIS A 81 28.72 -4.78 -4.11
CA HIS A 81 28.11 -5.98 -3.54
C HIS A 81 26.64 -5.79 -3.14
N SER A 82 26.13 -4.56 -3.15
CA SER A 82 24.75 -4.27 -2.79
C SER A 82 23.81 -4.15 -3.97
N PHE A 83 24.15 -4.10 -5.26
CA PHE A 83 23.08 -4.32 -6.27
C PHE A 83 22.43 -5.73 -6.14
N ASN A 84 23.19 -6.69 -5.61
CA ASN A 84 22.71 -8.00 -5.14
C ASN A 84 22.14 -8.02 -3.70
N GLN A 85 22.24 -6.92 -2.93
CA GLN A 85 21.73 -6.75 -1.55
C GLN A 85 20.88 -5.48 -1.31
N SER A 86 20.58 -4.69 -2.34
CA SER A 86 19.89 -3.37 -2.39
C SER A 86 18.56 -3.42 -3.11
N GLY A 87 18.21 -4.53 -3.79
CA GLY A 87 16.82 -4.81 -4.19
C GLY A 87 15.84 -4.94 -3.03
N PHE A 88 16.13 -4.30 -1.89
CA PHE A 88 16.05 -4.91 -0.57
C PHE A 88 15.92 -3.93 0.59
N LEU A 89 15.73 -2.62 0.39
CA LEU A 89 15.53 -1.72 1.51
C LEU A 89 14.59 -0.56 1.17
N LEU A 90 13.54 -0.40 1.98
CA LEU A 90 13.16 0.90 2.56
C LEU A 90 13.75 0.93 3.99
N ARG A 91 15.08 1.08 4.00
CA ARG A 91 16.03 1.31 5.10
C ARG A 91 16.09 0.43 6.38
N GLY A 92 15.38 -0.69 6.49
CA GLY A 92 15.87 -1.86 7.25
C GLY A 92 14.89 -2.57 8.18
N SER A 93 14.49 -3.79 7.81
CA SER A 93 13.94 -4.79 8.74
C SER A 93 14.45 -6.19 8.39
N ALA A 94 15.75 -6.41 8.60
CA ALA A 94 16.34 -7.68 9.05
C ALA A 94 15.89 -9.05 8.46
N ARG A 95 15.51 -9.17 7.17
CA ARG A 95 15.75 -10.35 6.29
C ARG A 95 15.12 -10.17 4.90
N VAL A 96 15.79 -9.37 4.08
CA VAL A 96 15.93 -9.50 2.61
C VAL A 96 15.26 -10.77 2.03
N ARG A 97 14.09 -10.61 1.40
CA ARG A 97 13.14 -11.69 1.02
C ARG A 97 13.12 -12.07 -0.47
N MET A 98 14.09 -11.72 -1.30
CA MET A 98 14.13 -11.97 -2.76
C MET A 98 15.32 -12.88 -3.15
N ASN A 99 15.14 -14.18 -3.38
CA ASN A 99 16.12 -15.10 -3.89
C ASN A 99 16.33 -14.81 -5.37
N PRO A 100 17.45 -14.16 -5.72
CA PRO A 100 17.71 -13.80 -7.10
C PRO A 100 18.06 -15.04 -7.94
N THR A 101 18.10 -16.24 -7.35
CA THR A 101 18.32 -17.53 -8.03
C THR A 101 17.08 -18.42 -8.06
N SER A 102 15.93 -17.98 -7.51
CA SER A 102 14.68 -18.74 -7.63
C SER A 102 14.21 -18.81 -9.08
N ALA A 103 14.14 -20.02 -9.63
CA ALA A 103 13.60 -20.27 -10.96
C ALA A 103 12.06 -20.47 -10.94
N THR A 104 11.43 -20.41 -9.76
CA THR A 104 10.02 -20.77 -9.55
C THR A 104 9.30 -19.64 -8.82
N ILE A 105 9.14 -18.51 -9.53
CA ILE A 105 8.51 -17.30 -9.01
C ILE A 105 7.06 -17.27 -9.49
N ARG A 106 6.07 -17.06 -8.63
CA ARG A 106 4.67 -16.88 -9.09
C ARG A 106 4.12 -15.48 -8.83
N ASP A 107 4.75 -14.76 -7.92
CA ASP A 107 4.50 -13.35 -7.65
C ASP A 107 5.55 -12.51 -8.38
N PHE A 108 5.09 -11.71 -9.33
CA PHE A 108 5.93 -10.83 -10.14
C PHE A 108 5.83 -9.37 -9.71
N GLY A 109 5.16 -9.07 -8.60
CA GLY A 109 5.01 -7.70 -8.11
C GLY A 109 6.36 -7.02 -7.85
N VAL A 110 6.71 -6.06 -8.70
CA VAL A 110 7.90 -5.22 -8.52
C VAL A 110 7.50 -3.93 -7.78
N PRO A 111 8.04 -3.67 -6.57
CA PRO A 111 7.76 -2.44 -5.83
C PRO A 111 8.00 -1.19 -6.68
N GLY A 112 7.06 -0.24 -6.62
CA GLY A 112 7.10 1.01 -7.36
C GLY A 112 6.95 0.90 -8.88
N MET A 113 6.80 -0.27 -9.49
CA MET A 113 6.60 -0.39 -10.93
C MET A 113 5.23 0.15 -11.38
N THR A 114 5.20 0.99 -12.41
CA THR A 114 3.94 1.44 -13.05
C THR A 114 3.39 0.41 -14.02
N LEU A 115 2.15 0.60 -14.44
CA LEU A 115 1.51 -0.30 -15.41
C LEU A 115 2.26 -0.35 -16.75
N HIS A 116 2.58 0.82 -17.32
CA HIS A 116 3.39 0.91 -18.54
C HIS A 116 4.75 0.23 -18.39
N GLU A 117 5.38 0.40 -17.22
CA GLU A 117 6.68 -0.18 -16.94
C GLU A 117 6.63 -1.71 -16.94
N ALA A 118 5.56 -2.32 -16.44
CA ALA A 118 5.39 -3.79 -16.39
C ALA A 118 5.40 -4.47 -17.76
N ILE A 119 4.99 -3.76 -18.82
CA ILE A 119 4.95 -4.29 -20.19
C ILE A 119 6.09 -3.79 -21.09
N THR A 120 6.87 -2.80 -20.67
CA THR A 120 7.91 -2.18 -21.52
C THR A 120 9.32 -2.23 -20.95
N ILE A 121 9.48 -2.20 -19.61
CA ILE A 121 10.79 -2.25 -18.99
C ILE A 121 11.39 -3.64 -19.18
N HIS A 122 12.59 -3.66 -19.76
CA HIS A 122 13.41 -4.85 -19.98
C HIS A 122 14.81 -4.79 -19.36
N GLN A 123 15.11 -3.67 -18.71
CA GLN A 123 16.34 -3.40 -17.97
C GLN A 123 16.08 -2.25 -16.98
N PRO A 124 16.85 -2.11 -15.90
CA PRO A 124 16.74 -0.99 -14.97
C PRO A 124 16.79 0.34 -15.70
N GLN A 125 15.98 1.28 -15.23
CA GLN A 125 15.90 2.64 -15.80
C GLN A 125 17.24 3.38 -15.72
N THR A 126 18.08 3.09 -14.72
CA THR A 126 19.45 3.58 -14.64
C THR A 126 20.38 2.53 -14.01
N ASP A 127 21.58 2.36 -14.58
CA ASP A 127 22.72 1.68 -13.91
C ASP A 127 23.41 2.61 -12.90
N THR A 128 22.90 3.82 -12.76
CA THR A 128 23.44 4.81 -11.83
C THR A 128 22.49 4.95 -10.67
N CYS A 129 23.08 4.74 -9.53
CA CYS A 129 22.58 4.94 -8.20
C CYS A 129 22.37 6.45 -7.87
N SER A 130 22.11 7.25 -8.91
CA SER A 130 21.69 8.63 -8.79
C SER A 130 20.19 8.65 -8.51
N PRO A 131 19.71 9.43 -7.52
CA PRO A 131 18.27 9.68 -7.36
C PRO A 131 17.68 10.18 -8.67
N LEU A 132 16.46 9.74 -9.01
CA LEU A 132 15.73 10.29 -10.16
C LEU A 132 15.79 11.84 -10.10
N PRO A 133 16.28 12.51 -11.16
CA PRO A 133 16.41 13.96 -11.14
C PRO A 133 15.04 14.62 -10.89
N GLY A 134 14.91 15.37 -9.80
CA GLY A 134 13.79 16.31 -9.62
C GLY A 134 12.63 15.90 -8.70
N ILE A 135 12.79 14.98 -7.75
CA ILE A 135 11.69 14.63 -6.83
C ILE A 135 11.92 15.06 -5.36
N PRO A 136 11.87 16.37 -5.02
CA PRO A 136 11.46 16.80 -3.69
C PRO A 136 9.92 16.70 -3.58
N GLY A 137 9.38 15.80 -2.75
CA GLY A 137 7.93 15.60 -2.57
C GLY A 137 7.54 14.60 -1.47
N LEU A 138 6.22 14.43 -1.26
CA LEU A 138 5.53 13.66 -0.21
C LEU A 138 6.05 12.25 0.06
N LEU A 139 6.51 11.58 -0.99
CA LEU A 139 6.99 10.21 -0.91
C LEU A 139 8.35 10.09 -1.59
N SER A 140 9.17 11.14 -1.64
CA SER A 140 10.50 11.03 -2.26
C SER A 140 11.28 9.85 -1.70
N ASP A 141 11.18 9.59 -0.40
CA ASP A 141 11.90 8.49 0.25
C ASP A 141 11.29 7.11 -0.08
N VAL A 142 9.96 7.01 -0.27
CA VAL A 142 9.27 5.75 -0.64
C VAL A 142 9.41 5.46 -2.13
N VAL A 143 9.22 6.47 -2.97
CA VAL A 143 9.17 6.36 -4.45
C VAL A 143 10.56 6.37 -5.09
N SER A 144 11.55 7.07 -4.52
CA SER A 144 12.90 7.10 -5.12
C SER A 144 13.70 5.82 -4.87
N GLU A 145 13.41 5.07 -3.80
CA GLU A 145 14.07 3.78 -3.51
C GLU A 145 13.46 2.62 -4.33
N GLU A 146 12.16 2.66 -4.65
CA GLU A 146 11.47 1.58 -5.37
C GLU A 146 11.81 1.47 -6.87
N SER A 147 12.19 2.58 -7.51
CA SER A 147 12.46 2.63 -8.97
C SER A 147 13.73 1.86 -9.40
N GLY A 148 14.52 1.34 -8.46
CA GLY A 148 15.72 0.53 -8.70
C GLY A 148 15.52 -0.99 -8.66
N THR A 149 14.29 -1.48 -8.43
CA THR A 149 14.02 -2.87 -8.01
C THR A 149 13.65 -3.85 -9.14
N PHE A 150 13.84 -3.47 -10.40
CA PHE A 150 13.50 -4.30 -11.57
C PHE A 150 14.23 -5.67 -11.63
N TRP A 151 15.55 -5.67 -11.44
CA TRP A 151 16.37 -6.89 -11.59
C TRP A 151 16.22 -7.95 -10.48
N PRO A 152 16.12 -7.60 -9.18
CA PRO A 152 16.02 -8.57 -8.10
C PRO A 152 14.95 -9.65 -8.28
N VAL A 153 13.80 -9.30 -8.87
CA VAL A 153 12.69 -10.24 -9.15
C VAL A 153 12.92 -11.02 -10.44
N LEU A 154 13.37 -10.36 -11.51
CA LEU A 154 13.35 -10.92 -12.86
C LEU A 154 14.68 -11.52 -13.34
N ARG A 155 15.74 -11.52 -12.51
CA ARG A 155 17.09 -11.96 -12.89
C ARG A 155 17.19 -13.38 -13.46
N ASN A 156 16.37 -14.33 -13.02
CA ASN A 156 16.43 -15.71 -13.54
C ASN A 156 15.74 -15.87 -14.91
N PHE A 157 15.08 -14.82 -15.38
CA PHE A 157 14.44 -14.79 -16.68
C PHE A 157 15.33 -14.12 -17.73
N THR A 158 16.64 -13.99 -17.48
CA THR A 158 17.63 -13.46 -18.45
C THR A 158 17.57 -14.13 -19.82
N LYS A 159 17.11 -15.38 -19.91
CA LYS A 159 16.83 -16.09 -21.17
C LYS A 159 15.79 -15.41 -22.09
N LEU A 160 15.04 -14.44 -21.59
CA LEU A 160 14.08 -13.66 -22.37
C LEU A 160 14.73 -12.49 -23.12
N ASP A 161 16.01 -12.19 -22.86
CA ASP A 161 16.80 -11.14 -23.54
C ASP A 161 16.03 -9.81 -23.68
N GLY A 162 15.97 -9.24 -24.90
CA GLY A 162 15.24 -8.01 -25.21
C GLY A 162 13.72 -8.09 -25.10
N HIS A 163 13.18 -9.27 -24.75
CA HIS A 163 11.76 -9.49 -24.45
C HIS A 163 11.51 -9.63 -22.95
N LEU A 164 12.52 -9.50 -22.08
CA LEU A 164 12.29 -9.58 -20.64
C LEU A 164 11.39 -8.43 -20.18
N THR A 165 10.18 -8.70 -19.72
CA THR A 165 9.34 -7.73 -19.00
C THR A 165 8.68 -8.46 -17.83
N GLU A 166 8.08 -7.75 -16.89
CA GLU A 166 7.35 -8.40 -15.79
C GLU A 166 6.29 -9.35 -16.34
N VAL A 167 5.49 -8.88 -17.30
CA VAL A 167 4.40 -9.66 -17.89
C VAL A 167 4.93 -10.82 -18.75
N ASN A 168 6.00 -10.63 -19.51
CA ASN A 168 6.59 -11.72 -20.31
C ASN A 168 7.23 -12.79 -19.40
N ALA A 169 7.84 -12.39 -18.29
CA ALA A 169 8.36 -13.34 -17.30
C ALA A 169 7.23 -14.17 -16.68
N ALA A 170 6.12 -13.53 -16.29
CA ALA A 170 4.92 -14.22 -15.81
C ALA A 170 4.34 -15.19 -16.85
N ALA A 171 4.18 -14.75 -18.10
CA ALA A 171 3.69 -15.58 -19.20
C ALA A 171 4.61 -16.78 -19.50
N SER A 172 5.93 -16.62 -19.34
CA SER A 172 6.91 -17.70 -19.59
C SER A 172 6.80 -18.89 -18.63
N LEU A 173 6.04 -18.76 -17.55
CA LEU A 173 5.75 -19.84 -16.62
C LEU A 173 4.50 -20.65 -16.98
N HIS A 174 3.83 -20.31 -18.08
CA HIS A 174 2.61 -20.97 -18.54
C HIS A 174 1.54 -21.13 -17.44
N PRO A 175 1.13 -20.03 -16.77
CA PRO A 175 0.12 -20.11 -15.72
C PRO A 175 -1.24 -20.53 -16.30
N THR A 176 -2.04 -21.24 -15.50
CA THR A 176 -3.45 -21.56 -15.83
C THR A 176 -4.42 -20.45 -15.43
N LEU A 177 -3.97 -19.56 -14.54
CA LEU A 177 -4.66 -18.37 -14.05
C LEU A 177 -3.61 -17.30 -13.74
N ALA A 178 -3.85 -16.07 -14.17
CA ALA A 178 -3.09 -14.89 -13.82
C ALA A 178 -4.00 -13.86 -13.16
N THR A 179 -3.56 -13.29 -12.05
CA THR A 179 -4.20 -12.14 -11.40
C THR A 179 -3.41 -10.89 -11.71
N VAL A 180 -4.08 -9.85 -12.23
CA VAL A 180 -3.44 -8.59 -12.63
C VAL A 180 -3.96 -7.47 -11.73
N TRP A 181 -3.08 -6.85 -10.95
CA TRP A 181 -3.41 -5.68 -10.13
C TRP A 181 -2.29 -4.64 -10.23
N LEU A 182 -2.32 -3.88 -11.32
CA LEU A 182 -1.32 -2.88 -11.70
C LEU A 182 -1.98 -1.49 -11.75
N GLY A 183 -1.20 -0.42 -11.60
CA GLY A 183 -1.66 0.96 -11.77
C GLY A 183 -1.61 1.83 -10.51
N ALA A 184 -1.51 1.25 -9.30
CA ALA A 184 -1.43 2.03 -8.06
C ALA A 184 -0.21 2.96 -8.05
N ASN A 185 0.93 2.48 -8.56
CA ASN A 185 2.17 3.24 -8.60
C ASN A 185 2.13 4.41 -9.58
N ASP A 186 1.30 4.36 -10.63
CA ASP A 186 1.08 5.49 -11.54
C ASP A 186 0.54 6.71 -10.77
N VAL A 187 -0.38 6.45 -9.82
CA VAL A 187 -0.99 7.45 -8.96
C VAL A 187 -0.09 7.80 -7.78
N LEU A 188 0.53 6.82 -7.10
CA LEU A 188 1.41 7.05 -5.95
C LEU A 188 2.66 7.83 -6.33
N LYS A 189 3.30 7.54 -7.47
CA LYS A 189 4.43 8.32 -7.98
C LYS A 189 4.01 9.75 -8.34
N TYR A 190 2.81 9.95 -8.90
CA TYR A 190 2.27 11.28 -9.16
C TYR A 190 2.03 12.08 -7.88
N MET A 191 1.33 11.50 -6.90
CA MET A 191 1.08 12.12 -5.60
C MET A 191 2.40 12.42 -4.87
N GLY A 192 3.26 11.40 -4.79
CA GLY A 192 4.55 11.43 -4.11
C GLY A 192 5.53 12.48 -4.64
N SER A 193 5.43 12.81 -5.92
CA SER A 193 6.27 13.82 -6.59
C SER A 193 5.69 15.23 -6.56
N GLY A 194 4.54 15.45 -5.91
CA GLY A 194 3.83 16.73 -5.99
C GLY A 194 3.30 17.01 -7.40
N GLY A 195 2.96 15.96 -8.15
CA GLY A 195 2.42 16.04 -9.50
C GLY A 195 3.45 16.18 -10.63
N ARG A 196 4.74 16.02 -10.32
CA ARG A 196 5.84 16.23 -11.29
C ARG A 196 6.24 14.96 -12.05
N PHE A 197 5.99 13.78 -11.48
CA PHE A 197 6.19 12.52 -12.19
C PHE A 197 5.33 12.54 -13.46
N VAL A 198 5.85 12.04 -14.57
CA VAL A 198 5.14 11.95 -15.86
C VAL A 198 5.37 10.61 -16.57
N GLY A 199 6.08 9.67 -15.94
CA GLY A 199 6.46 8.37 -16.55
C GLY A 199 5.45 7.24 -16.33
N GLY A 200 4.26 7.53 -15.81
CA GLY A 200 3.18 6.54 -15.65
C GLY A 200 1.98 6.92 -16.51
N ASP A 201 1.00 6.05 -16.57
CA ASP A 201 -0.22 6.22 -17.35
C ASP A 201 -1.07 7.36 -16.80
N ARG A 202 -1.56 8.21 -17.72
CA ARG A 202 -2.31 9.44 -17.39
C ARG A 202 -3.66 9.57 -18.05
N THR A 203 -4.02 8.62 -18.91
CA THR A 203 -5.29 8.62 -19.62
C THR A 203 -5.88 7.23 -19.56
N ALA A 204 -7.21 7.15 -19.55
CA ALA A 204 -7.92 5.87 -19.52
C ALA A 204 -7.56 5.03 -20.74
N GLY A 205 -7.42 5.66 -21.93
CA GLY A 205 -7.03 4.97 -23.15
C GLY A 205 -5.61 4.38 -23.13
N GLN A 206 -4.66 5.04 -22.46
CA GLN A 206 -3.31 4.47 -22.27
C GLN A 206 -3.35 3.25 -21.34
N VAL A 207 -4.02 3.39 -20.19
CA VAL A 207 -4.21 2.28 -19.25
C VAL A 207 -4.93 1.11 -19.92
N GLU A 208 -5.97 1.39 -20.71
CA GLU A 208 -6.71 0.38 -21.45
C GLU A 208 -5.80 -0.37 -22.43
N SER A 209 -5.03 0.38 -23.23
CA SER A 209 -4.09 -0.16 -24.20
C SER A 209 -3.07 -1.08 -23.54
N ASP A 210 -2.45 -0.62 -22.46
CA ASP A 210 -1.35 -1.34 -21.81
C ASP A 210 -1.85 -2.57 -21.05
N LEU A 211 -3.02 -2.52 -20.41
CA LEU A 211 -3.65 -3.70 -19.83
C LEU A 211 -4.06 -4.71 -20.88
N ARG A 212 -4.62 -4.28 -22.01
CA ARG A 212 -4.96 -5.21 -23.09
C ARG A 212 -3.72 -5.86 -23.70
N ALA A 213 -2.59 -5.15 -23.76
CA ALA A 213 -1.31 -5.74 -24.12
C ALA A 213 -0.88 -6.80 -23.09
N ALA A 214 -0.97 -6.48 -21.79
CA ALA A 214 -0.67 -7.44 -20.73
C ALA A 214 -1.56 -8.69 -20.79
N PHE A 215 -2.87 -8.50 -21.00
CA PHE A 215 -3.84 -9.58 -21.12
C PHE A 215 -3.53 -10.47 -22.31
N SER A 216 -3.30 -9.87 -23.48
CA SER A 216 -2.96 -10.63 -24.68
C SER A 216 -1.71 -11.49 -24.49
N THR A 217 -0.68 -10.98 -23.81
CA THR A 217 0.53 -11.74 -23.51
C THR A 217 0.23 -12.93 -22.59
N LEU A 218 -0.48 -12.70 -21.49
CA LEU A 218 -0.83 -13.74 -20.51
C LEU A 218 -1.77 -14.80 -21.11
N GLU A 219 -2.80 -14.40 -21.85
CA GLU A 219 -3.72 -15.31 -22.54
C GLU A 219 -2.99 -16.18 -23.57
N SER A 220 -2.02 -15.61 -24.30
CA SER A 220 -1.21 -16.36 -25.27
C SER A 220 -0.38 -17.48 -24.62
N SER A 221 -0.09 -17.37 -23.32
CA SER A 221 0.58 -18.42 -22.54
C SER A 221 -0.36 -19.53 -22.04
N GLY A 222 -1.68 -19.37 -22.22
CA GLY A 222 -2.72 -20.30 -21.76
C GLY A 222 -3.45 -19.86 -20.49
N ALA A 223 -3.17 -18.67 -19.97
CA ALA A 223 -3.75 -18.20 -18.72
C ALA A 223 -5.19 -17.71 -18.89
N ARG A 224 -6.06 -18.06 -17.94
CA ARG A 224 -7.25 -17.25 -17.64
C ARG A 224 -6.82 -16.01 -16.84
N ILE A 225 -7.56 -14.91 -16.92
CA ILE A 225 -7.14 -13.65 -16.30
C ILE A 225 -8.24 -13.12 -15.39
N VAL A 226 -7.86 -12.60 -14.23
CA VAL A 226 -8.72 -11.69 -13.46
C VAL A 226 -7.95 -10.40 -13.23
N VAL A 227 -8.57 -9.25 -13.47
CA VAL A 227 -7.98 -7.93 -13.23
C VAL A 227 -8.67 -7.25 -12.06
N ALA A 228 -7.95 -6.46 -11.28
CA ALA A 228 -8.51 -5.67 -10.19
C ALA A 228 -8.37 -4.16 -10.46
N ASN A 229 -9.42 -3.39 -10.14
CA ASN A 229 -9.32 -1.94 -10.07
C ASN A 229 -8.57 -1.49 -8.80
N LEU A 230 -8.29 -0.20 -8.70
CA LEU A 230 -7.51 0.37 -7.60
C LEU A 230 -8.43 0.93 -6.52
N PRO A 231 -8.02 0.83 -5.23
CA PRO A 231 -8.62 1.66 -4.20
C PRO A 231 -8.42 3.13 -4.53
N ASN A 232 -9.23 3.98 -3.91
CA ASN A 232 -9.03 5.41 -3.99
C ASN A 232 -7.88 5.84 -3.07
N ILE A 233 -6.74 6.24 -3.63
CA ILE A 233 -5.54 6.55 -2.84
C ILE A 233 -5.75 7.70 -1.84
N VAL A 234 -6.65 8.64 -2.12
CA VAL A 234 -6.95 9.72 -1.16
C VAL A 234 -7.83 9.28 0.02
N GLU A 235 -8.38 8.06 -0.02
CA GLU A 235 -9.07 7.43 1.11
C GLU A 235 -8.14 6.58 1.98
N ALA A 236 -6.88 6.40 1.57
CA ALA A 236 -5.90 5.60 2.31
C ALA A 236 -5.60 6.19 3.70
N GLY A 237 -5.33 5.31 4.66
CA GLY A 237 -4.98 5.67 6.04
C GLY A 237 -3.76 6.57 6.19
N TYR A 238 -2.90 6.64 5.18
CA TYR A 238 -1.76 7.55 5.13
C TYR A 238 -2.20 9.02 5.07
N LEU A 239 -3.35 9.29 4.47
CA LEU A 239 -3.90 10.64 4.30
C LEU A 239 -4.99 10.88 5.34
N GLN A 240 -4.67 11.75 6.28
CA GLN A 240 -5.47 12.06 7.45
C GLN A 240 -6.26 13.33 7.16
N LEU A 241 -7.57 13.20 6.92
CA LEU A 241 -8.41 14.38 6.73
C LEU A 241 -8.53 15.16 8.05
N VAL A 242 -8.43 16.48 7.95
CA VAL A 242 -8.63 17.39 9.07
C VAL A 242 -10.06 17.92 9.02
N ILE A 243 -10.98 17.23 9.69
CA ILE A 243 -12.34 17.72 9.90
C ILE A 243 -12.41 18.42 11.26
N THR A 244 -12.97 19.63 11.28
CA THR A 244 -13.48 20.30 12.48
C THR A 244 -14.94 19.83 12.68
N PRO A 245 -15.22 18.85 13.57
CA PRO A 245 -16.57 18.29 13.65
C PRO A 245 -17.57 19.33 14.18
N ALA A 246 -18.76 19.40 13.59
CA ALA A 246 -19.88 20.09 14.22
C ALA A 246 -20.32 19.37 15.52
N HIS A 247 -20.05 18.05 15.65
CA HIS A 247 -20.33 17.24 16.83
C HIS A 247 -19.19 16.23 17.16
N PRO A 248 -18.45 16.40 18.27
CA PRO A 248 -17.16 15.74 18.53
C PRO A 248 -17.20 14.26 18.98
N LYS A 249 -18.32 13.53 18.88
CA LYS A 249 -18.44 12.20 19.54
C LYS A 249 -18.96 11.03 18.69
N ARG A 250 -19.31 11.22 17.41
CA ARG A 250 -20.00 10.16 16.65
C ARG A 250 -19.24 9.54 15.46
N ASP A 251 -18.13 10.13 15.01
CA ASP A 251 -17.63 9.81 13.66
C ASP A 251 -16.33 8.97 13.61
N CYS A 252 -15.75 8.60 14.76
CA CYS A 252 -14.46 7.90 14.79
C CYS A 252 -14.52 6.39 14.48
N ALA A 253 -15.71 5.78 14.37
CA ALA A 253 -15.78 4.33 14.28
C ALA A 253 -15.31 3.76 12.93
N ILE A 254 -15.23 4.58 11.86
CA ILE A 254 -15.06 4.03 10.52
C ILE A 254 -14.07 4.79 9.60
N ARG A 255 -13.59 5.98 9.98
CA ARG A 255 -12.88 6.87 9.06
C ARG A 255 -11.49 7.29 9.54
N THR A 256 -10.60 7.52 8.58
CA THR A 256 -9.24 7.99 8.83
C THR A 256 -9.21 9.51 8.97
N TYR A 257 -9.28 9.99 10.21
CA TYR A 257 -9.25 11.41 10.52
C TYR A 257 -8.09 11.77 11.44
N ALA A 258 -7.43 12.89 11.13
CA ALA A 258 -6.45 13.49 12.01
C ALA A 258 -7.05 13.74 13.41
N TYR A 259 -8.34 14.09 13.46
CA TYR A 259 -9.11 14.23 14.70
C TYR A 259 -9.03 12.96 15.57
N CYS A 260 -9.35 11.78 15.02
CA CYS A 260 -9.37 10.53 15.78
C CYS A 260 -7.96 10.08 16.19
N THR A 261 -6.95 10.30 15.32
CA THR A 261 -5.55 10.01 15.63
C THR A 261 -5.02 10.93 16.76
N LEU A 262 -5.43 12.20 16.78
CA LEU A 262 -5.02 13.18 17.80
C LEU A 262 -5.83 13.09 19.11
N GLU A 263 -7.08 12.61 19.06
CA GLU A 263 -7.91 12.31 20.24
C GLU A 263 -7.31 11.23 21.13
N LEU A 264 -6.45 10.38 20.57
CA LEU A 264 -5.71 9.45 21.41
C LEU A 264 -4.96 10.23 22.51
N GLY A 265 -4.49 11.47 22.28
CA GLY A 265 -3.82 12.37 23.25
C GLY A 265 -4.59 13.66 23.65
N SER A 266 -3.94 14.59 24.36
CA SER A 266 -4.55 15.84 24.89
C SER A 266 -4.73 16.98 23.88
N LEU A 267 -4.63 16.70 22.59
CA LEU A 267 -4.51 17.70 21.51
C LEU A 267 -5.83 18.16 20.88
N GLN A 268 -6.96 17.61 21.32
CA GLN A 268 -8.28 17.84 20.74
C GLN A 268 -8.65 19.32 20.59
N SER A 269 -8.30 20.16 21.57
CA SER A 269 -8.60 21.60 21.55
C SER A 269 -7.83 22.38 20.48
N PHE A 270 -6.79 21.81 19.89
CA PHE A 270 -5.92 22.47 18.93
C PHE A 270 -6.25 22.15 17.47
N LEU A 271 -7.19 21.24 17.21
CA LEU A 271 -7.59 20.84 15.85
C LEU A 271 -8.04 22.01 14.97
N PRO A 272 -8.88 22.95 15.44
CA PRO A 272 -9.18 24.16 14.67
C PRO A 272 -7.93 25.00 14.34
N GLY A 273 -6.96 25.04 15.27
CA GLY A 273 -5.68 25.71 15.07
C GLY A 273 -4.80 25.03 14.02
N ILE A 274 -4.79 23.70 13.99
CA ILE A 274 -4.09 22.88 12.98
C ILE A 274 -4.73 23.11 11.60
N ALA A 275 -6.04 22.96 11.49
CA ALA A 275 -6.79 23.16 10.24
C ALA A 275 -6.56 24.55 9.66
N LYS A 276 -6.62 25.59 10.51
CA LYS A 276 -6.36 26.97 10.12
C LYS A 276 -4.89 27.20 9.73
N LYS A 277 -3.93 26.68 10.49
CA LYS A 277 -2.49 26.90 10.27
C LYS A 277 -2.03 26.34 8.93
N TYR A 278 -2.53 25.17 8.53
CA TYR A 278 -2.11 24.47 7.31
C TYR A 278 -3.12 24.57 6.15
N HIS A 279 -4.16 25.40 6.29
CA HIS A 279 -5.20 25.62 5.28
C HIS A 279 -5.94 24.33 4.87
N LEU A 280 -6.32 23.52 5.87
CA LEU A 280 -6.98 22.22 5.69
C LEU A 280 -8.44 22.21 6.19
N ASP A 281 -9.01 23.38 6.50
CA ASP A 281 -10.35 23.47 7.08
C ASP A 281 -11.42 23.03 6.06
N THR A 282 -12.22 22.04 6.44
CA THR A 282 -13.28 21.41 5.61
C THR A 282 -14.61 21.34 6.37
N PRO A 283 -15.17 22.50 6.76
CA PRO A 283 -16.45 22.52 7.48
C PRO A 283 -17.56 21.91 6.60
N ASP A 284 -18.43 21.12 7.21
CA ASP A 284 -19.60 20.48 6.57
C ASP A 284 -19.29 19.38 5.53
N GLY A 285 -18.11 18.77 5.66
CA GLY A 285 -17.77 17.51 5.02
C GLY A 285 -16.76 17.64 3.87
N CYS A 286 -16.29 16.49 3.40
CA CYS A 286 -15.23 16.37 2.44
C CYS A 286 -15.69 15.60 1.20
N ALA A 287 -15.45 16.18 0.01
CA ALA A 287 -15.44 15.48 -1.25
C ALA A 287 -14.14 15.82 -2.03
N PRO A 288 -13.18 14.88 -2.18
CA PRO A 288 -11.99 15.11 -2.99
C PRO A 288 -12.40 15.54 -4.41
N ALA A 289 -11.74 16.56 -4.97
CA ALA A 289 -12.08 17.22 -6.24
C ALA A 289 -13.36 18.09 -6.28
N SER A 290 -14.13 18.20 -5.19
CA SER A 290 -15.25 19.16 -5.13
C SER A 290 -14.75 20.59 -4.99
N VAL A 291 -15.25 21.49 -5.85
CA VAL A 291 -14.99 22.94 -5.71
C VAL A 291 -15.78 23.54 -4.54
N SER A 292 -16.88 22.92 -4.14
CA SER A 292 -17.76 23.39 -3.06
C SER A 292 -17.45 22.77 -1.70
N LYS A 293 -16.78 21.60 -1.66
CA LYS A 293 -16.37 20.88 -0.43
C LYS A 293 -14.96 20.29 -0.58
N PRO A 294 -13.94 21.10 -0.88
CA PRO A 294 -12.59 20.63 -1.23
C PRO A 294 -11.90 20.01 0.00
N CYS A 295 -11.06 18.97 -0.17
CA CYS A 295 -10.41 18.26 0.94
C CYS A 295 -8.89 18.33 0.97
N GLY A 296 -8.33 18.93 2.02
CA GLY A 296 -6.90 18.85 2.32
C GLY A 296 -6.59 17.74 3.32
N TYR A 297 -5.36 17.22 3.29
CA TYR A 297 -4.94 16.09 4.14
C TYR A 297 -3.61 16.39 4.82
N LEU A 298 -3.47 15.97 6.08
CA LEU A 298 -2.16 15.75 6.68
C LEU A 298 -1.67 14.36 6.27
N THR A 299 -0.37 14.18 6.10
CA THR A 299 0.18 12.81 6.02
C THR A 299 0.28 12.22 7.42
N LEU A 300 0.29 10.88 7.51
CA LEU A 300 0.51 10.18 8.77
C LEU A 300 1.82 10.64 9.48
N PRO A 301 2.98 10.76 8.79
CA PRO A 301 4.18 11.36 9.37
C PRO A 301 3.97 12.76 9.94
N ALA A 302 3.21 13.62 9.25
CA ALA A 302 2.95 14.97 9.75
C ALA A 302 2.09 15.00 11.00
N VAL A 303 1.10 14.09 11.11
CA VAL A 303 0.31 13.94 12.34
C VAL A 303 1.22 13.52 13.50
N LEU A 304 2.15 12.59 13.26
CA LEU A 304 3.14 12.16 14.26
C LEU A 304 4.13 13.28 14.63
N GLU A 305 4.57 14.08 13.67
CA GLU A 305 5.45 15.23 13.89
C GLU A 305 4.75 16.31 14.73
N ILE A 306 3.49 16.62 14.44
CA ILE A 306 2.67 17.53 15.25
C ILE A 306 2.56 17.02 16.68
N LEU A 307 2.25 15.74 16.88
CA LEU A 307 2.13 15.12 18.21
C LEU A 307 3.41 15.27 19.03
N GLN A 308 4.55 14.94 18.43
CA GLN A 308 5.86 15.02 19.07
C GLN A 308 6.25 16.45 19.42
N TYR A 309 6.18 17.34 18.44
CA TYR A 309 6.60 18.72 18.61
C TYR A 309 5.73 19.41 19.65
N PHE A 310 4.42 19.15 19.63
CA PHE A 310 3.52 19.70 20.64
C PHE A 310 3.82 19.14 22.05
N THR A 311 4.07 17.84 22.17
CA THR A 311 4.41 17.23 23.47
C THR A 311 5.70 17.83 24.05
N ALA A 312 6.67 18.17 23.19
CA ALA A 312 7.94 18.75 23.60
C ALA A 312 7.85 20.28 23.88
N TYR A 313 7.07 21.02 23.11
CA TYR A 313 7.14 22.50 23.07
C TYR A 313 5.83 23.22 23.35
N GLY A 314 4.69 22.52 23.46
CA GLY A 314 3.37 23.11 23.69
C GLY A 314 2.85 24.01 22.55
N THR A 315 3.46 23.95 21.37
CA THR A 315 3.10 24.76 20.18
C THR A 315 3.05 23.86 18.94
N LEU A 316 2.44 24.35 17.85
CA LEU A 316 2.38 23.60 16.58
C LEU A 316 3.64 23.83 15.74
N PRO A 317 4.24 22.80 15.12
CA PRO A 317 5.42 22.95 14.27
C PRO A 317 5.11 23.72 12.99
N ASP A 318 6.13 24.30 12.34
CA ASP A 318 6.00 24.74 10.95
C ASP A 318 6.31 23.57 10.01
N LEU A 319 5.29 22.92 9.47
CA LEU A 319 5.42 21.74 8.62
C LEU A 319 5.98 22.05 7.22
N ASP A 320 5.98 23.33 6.83
CA ASP A 320 6.63 23.78 5.60
C ASP A 320 8.16 23.89 5.78
N CYS A 321 8.65 23.81 7.02
CA CYS A 321 10.05 23.88 7.40
C CYS A 321 10.48 22.62 8.16
N ALA A 322 10.70 21.51 7.45
CA ALA A 322 11.37 20.34 8.04
C ALA A 322 12.74 20.78 8.60
N GLN A 323 12.90 20.74 9.93
CA GLN A 323 14.08 21.27 10.62
C GLN A 323 15.36 20.44 10.36
N PRO A 324 16.56 21.03 10.48
CA PRO A 324 16.83 22.42 10.86
C PRO A 324 17.59 23.19 9.77
N LYS A 325 16.93 24.15 9.11
CA LYS A 325 17.64 25.27 8.47
C LYS A 325 17.02 26.60 8.92
N PRO A 326 17.82 27.54 9.48
CA PRO A 326 17.34 28.84 9.94
C PRO A 326 16.71 29.74 8.86
N ASN A 327 16.85 29.40 7.57
CA ASN A 327 16.51 30.28 6.45
C ASN A 327 15.59 29.61 5.40
N CYS A 328 14.80 28.60 5.79
CA CYS A 328 13.81 28.06 4.87
C CYS A 328 12.72 29.12 4.61
N LYS A 329 12.67 29.68 3.40
CA LYS A 329 11.54 30.48 2.93
C LYS A 329 10.53 29.54 2.29
N ALA A 330 9.89 28.72 3.10
CA ALA A 330 8.85 27.86 2.57
C ALA A 330 7.70 28.73 2.05
N LYS A 331 7.06 28.32 0.95
CA LYS A 331 5.82 28.96 0.49
C LYS A 331 4.65 28.25 1.18
N PRO A 332 3.98 28.91 2.15
CA PRO A 332 2.80 28.33 2.79
C PRO A 332 1.76 27.95 1.73
N GLY A 333 1.16 26.78 1.87
CA GLY A 333 0.03 26.36 1.02
C GLY A 333 0.40 25.95 -0.40
N SER A 334 1.66 25.66 -0.72
CA SER A 334 2.03 25.16 -2.05
C SER A 334 1.48 23.75 -2.34
N GLY A 335 1.16 22.97 -1.30
CA GLY A 335 0.66 21.59 -1.44
C GLY A 335 1.67 20.62 -2.05
N LEU A 336 2.95 21.02 -2.08
CA LEU A 336 4.08 20.25 -2.60
C LEU A 336 5.02 19.75 -1.49
N GLY A 337 4.67 19.98 -0.22
CA GLY A 337 5.45 19.56 0.95
C GLY A 337 5.13 18.13 1.38
N ALA A 338 6.06 17.45 2.06
CA ALA A 338 5.90 16.05 2.44
C ALA A 338 4.97 15.76 3.64
N ASN A 339 4.39 16.82 4.18
CA ASN A 339 3.62 16.77 5.40
C ASN A 339 2.12 17.05 5.20
N TYR A 340 1.72 17.70 4.11
CA TYR A 340 0.29 17.94 3.84
C TYR A 340 0.02 18.06 2.34
N ILE A 341 -1.18 17.65 1.96
CA ILE A 341 -1.74 17.75 0.61
C ILE A 341 -2.83 18.82 0.62
N THR A 342 -2.73 19.80 -0.27
CA THR A 342 -3.77 20.82 -0.41
C THR A 342 -5.02 20.25 -1.08
N PRO A 343 -6.19 20.87 -0.85
CA PRO A 343 -7.40 20.43 -1.51
C PRO A 343 -7.35 20.38 -3.03
N GLU A 344 -6.69 21.37 -3.65
CA GLU A 344 -6.49 21.40 -5.10
C GLU A 344 -5.66 20.19 -5.56
N PHE A 345 -4.56 19.88 -4.86
CA PHE A 345 -3.69 18.78 -5.26
C PHE A 345 -4.33 17.41 -5.01
N ALA A 346 -5.05 17.23 -3.90
CA ALA A 346 -5.85 16.02 -3.66
C ALA A 346 -6.87 15.78 -4.78
N GLY A 347 -7.51 16.84 -5.29
CA GLY A 347 -8.40 16.74 -6.45
C GLY A 347 -7.71 16.24 -7.72
N LYS A 348 -6.45 16.65 -7.96
CA LYS A 348 -5.64 16.16 -9.09
C LYS A 348 -5.25 14.69 -8.92
N VAL A 349 -4.89 14.26 -7.70
CA VAL A 349 -4.58 12.85 -7.40
C VAL A 349 -5.82 11.98 -7.58
N GLN A 350 -6.96 12.40 -7.05
CA GLN A 350 -8.25 11.72 -7.24
C GLN A 350 -8.60 11.59 -8.72
N ALA A 351 -8.46 12.68 -9.49
CA ALA A 351 -8.75 12.68 -10.92
C ALA A 351 -7.89 11.66 -11.66
N LEU A 352 -6.59 11.58 -11.34
CA LEU A 352 -5.72 10.56 -11.91
C LEU A 352 -6.14 9.14 -11.50
N ASN A 353 -6.44 8.89 -10.23
CA ASN A 353 -6.93 7.60 -9.76
C ASN A 353 -8.21 7.16 -10.50
N ASN A 354 -9.13 8.09 -10.74
CA ASN A 354 -10.37 7.83 -11.48
C ASN A 354 -10.08 7.50 -12.94
N VAL A 355 -9.15 8.21 -13.58
CA VAL A 355 -8.74 7.95 -14.95
C VAL A 355 -8.08 6.58 -15.10
N VAL A 356 -7.27 6.18 -14.12
CA VAL A 356 -6.66 4.84 -14.12
C VAL A 356 -7.72 3.76 -13.94
N ASN A 357 -8.63 3.89 -12.95
CA ASN A 357 -9.72 2.93 -12.78
C ASN A 357 -10.64 2.84 -14.00
N GLN A 358 -10.96 3.97 -14.63
CA GLN A 358 -11.74 3.97 -15.88
C GLN A 358 -11.04 3.13 -16.97
N GLY A 359 -9.73 3.29 -17.15
CA GLY A 359 -8.98 2.49 -18.12
C GLY A 359 -8.92 0.99 -17.77
N ILE A 360 -8.87 0.65 -16.47
CA ILE A 360 -8.98 -0.74 -16.00
C ILE A 360 -10.36 -1.31 -16.36
N ASP A 361 -11.43 -0.57 -16.07
CA ASP A 361 -12.81 -0.98 -16.34
C ASP A 361 -13.05 -1.14 -17.86
N ASP A 362 -12.51 -0.21 -18.66
CA ASP A 362 -12.56 -0.25 -20.12
C ASP A 362 -11.81 -1.49 -20.66
N ALA A 363 -10.60 -1.77 -20.15
CA ALA A 363 -9.82 -2.93 -20.55
C ALA A 363 -10.52 -4.25 -20.20
N ALA A 364 -11.03 -4.36 -18.96
CA ALA A 364 -11.76 -5.52 -18.48
C ALA A 364 -12.99 -5.78 -19.35
N SER A 365 -13.76 -4.73 -19.64
CA SER A 365 -14.96 -4.81 -20.48
C SER A 365 -14.64 -5.19 -21.93
N ALA A 366 -13.64 -4.55 -22.53
CA ALA A 366 -13.25 -4.77 -23.92
C ALA A 366 -12.68 -6.19 -24.14
N ALA A 367 -11.88 -6.69 -23.19
CA ALA A 367 -11.29 -8.03 -23.25
C ALA A 367 -12.21 -9.13 -22.66
N ARG A 368 -13.33 -8.76 -22.02
CA ARG A 368 -14.20 -9.66 -21.24
C ARG A 368 -13.45 -10.40 -20.14
N VAL A 369 -12.48 -9.72 -19.53
CA VAL A 369 -11.74 -10.21 -18.37
C VAL A 369 -12.55 -9.86 -17.12
N PRO A 370 -12.81 -10.83 -16.21
CA PRO A 370 -13.47 -10.57 -14.93
C PRO A 370 -12.75 -9.49 -14.11
N LEU A 371 -13.53 -8.57 -13.53
CA LEU A 371 -13.05 -7.46 -12.71
C LEU A 371 -13.28 -7.76 -11.22
N VAL A 372 -12.22 -7.66 -10.41
CA VAL A 372 -12.30 -7.57 -8.95
C VAL A 372 -12.45 -6.10 -8.57
N ASP A 373 -13.56 -5.76 -7.94
CA ASP A 373 -13.85 -4.39 -7.51
C ASP A 373 -13.26 -4.10 -6.12
N VAL A 374 -11.94 -3.89 -6.09
CA VAL A 374 -11.21 -3.50 -4.87
C VAL A 374 -11.58 -2.08 -4.44
N GLN A 375 -11.93 -1.21 -5.39
CA GLN A 375 -12.42 0.14 -5.09
C GLN A 375 -13.65 0.08 -4.17
N ALA A 376 -14.64 -0.76 -4.47
CA ALA A 376 -15.83 -0.90 -3.64
C ALA A 376 -15.55 -1.45 -2.23
N ILE A 377 -14.50 -2.27 -2.06
CA ILE A 377 -14.05 -2.75 -0.76
C ILE A 377 -13.56 -1.55 0.07
N PHE A 378 -12.57 -0.83 -0.45
CA PHE A 378 -11.95 0.27 0.27
C PHE A 378 -12.93 1.42 0.50
N HIS A 379 -13.73 1.78 -0.50
CA HIS A 379 -14.74 2.82 -0.35
C HIS A 379 -15.83 2.43 0.67
N GLY A 380 -16.22 1.15 0.71
CA GLY A 380 -17.12 0.65 1.75
C GLY A 380 -16.58 0.84 3.15
N LEU A 381 -15.30 0.55 3.33
CA LEU A 381 -14.60 0.68 4.60
C LEU A 381 -14.29 2.15 4.95
N ALA A 382 -13.97 2.99 3.96
CA ALA A 382 -13.74 4.41 4.13
C ALA A 382 -15.03 5.16 4.49
N SER A 383 -16.16 4.75 3.90
CA SER A 383 -17.45 5.41 4.10
C SER A 383 -18.09 5.01 5.42
N GLY A 384 -17.93 3.73 5.80
CA GLY A 384 -18.58 3.11 6.93
C GLY A 384 -20.05 2.85 6.76
N ASP A 385 -20.49 2.76 5.51
CA ASP A 385 -21.87 2.52 5.19
C ASP A 385 -22.27 1.06 5.48
N PRO A 386 -23.16 0.79 6.45
CA PRO A 386 -23.69 -0.55 6.71
C PRO A 386 -24.40 -1.18 5.50
N ALA A 387 -24.82 -0.38 4.51
CA ALA A 387 -25.38 -0.88 3.27
C ALA A 387 -24.33 -1.49 2.34
N ASN A 388 -23.05 -1.11 2.46
CA ASN A 388 -21.97 -1.72 1.69
C ASN A 388 -21.70 -3.16 2.19
N PRO A 389 -21.73 -4.17 1.30
CA PRO A 389 -21.54 -5.57 1.70
C PRO A 389 -20.14 -5.87 2.24
N TYR A 390 -19.10 -5.21 1.73
CA TYR A 390 -17.72 -5.40 2.19
C TYR A 390 -17.48 -4.77 3.55
N PHE A 391 -18.15 -3.65 3.85
CA PHE A 391 -18.18 -3.11 5.20
C PHE A 391 -18.82 -4.11 6.18
N ARG A 392 -19.98 -4.69 5.84
CA ARG A 392 -20.61 -5.72 6.69
C ARG A 392 -19.73 -6.94 6.87
N LEU A 393 -19.05 -7.37 5.81
CA LEU A 393 -18.11 -8.49 5.86
C LEU A 393 -16.96 -8.18 6.81
N ALA A 394 -16.29 -7.04 6.67
CA ALA A 394 -15.23 -6.62 7.59
C ALA A 394 -15.72 -6.47 9.04
N ALA A 395 -16.93 -5.93 9.24
CA ALA A 395 -17.56 -5.80 10.54
C ALA A 395 -17.90 -7.15 11.20
N SER A 396 -18.08 -8.21 10.41
CA SER A 396 -18.32 -9.55 10.94
C SER A 396 -17.07 -10.22 11.53
N ILE A 397 -15.87 -9.81 11.10
CA ILE A 397 -14.58 -10.37 11.57
C ILE A 397 -14.26 -9.87 12.98
N ASN A 398 -14.54 -8.59 13.26
CA ASN A 398 -14.41 -8.02 14.59
C ASN A 398 -15.30 -6.77 14.75
N PRO A 399 -16.34 -6.82 15.60
CA PRO A 399 -17.20 -5.67 15.86
C PRO A 399 -16.47 -4.62 16.70
N GLY A 400 -15.82 -3.66 16.04
CA GLY A 400 -15.37 -2.41 16.67
C GLY A 400 -13.93 -1.98 16.39
N VAL A 401 -13.05 -2.86 15.88
CA VAL A 401 -11.62 -2.52 15.66
C VAL A 401 -11.11 -2.80 14.23
N CYS A 402 -11.78 -3.65 13.43
CA CYS A 402 -11.32 -4.00 12.07
C CYS A 402 -12.05 -3.29 10.93
N CYS A 403 -12.97 -2.37 11.21
CA CYS A 403 -13.93 -1.88 10.21
C CYS A 403 -13.52 -0.57 9.50
N TYR A 404 -12.25 -0.19 9.52
CA TYR A 404 -11.82 1.14 9.07
C TYR A 404 -10.48 1.14 8.34
N LEU A 405 -10.23 2.23 7.62
CA LEU A 405 -8.95 2.48 6.95
C LEU A 405 -7.94 3.22 7.85
N GLY A 406 -8.13 3.20 9.18
CA GLY A 406 -7.38 4.05 10.10
C GLY A 406 -6.00 3.52 10.47
N TYR A 407 -5.23 4.42 11.07
CA TYR A 407 -3.98 4.08 11.75
C TYR A 407 -4.32 3.49 13.14
N PHE A 408 -3.55 2.48 13.57
CA PHE A 408 -3.63 1.76 14.86
C PHE A 408 -4.69 0.67 15.05
N HIS A 409 -5.40 0.24 14.01
CA HIS A 409 -6.72 0.77 13.79
C HIS A 409 -7.43 0.28 12.50
N GLY A 410 -7.59 -1.01 12.16
CA GLY A 410 -8.46 -1.40 11.04
C GLY A 410 -7.91 -2.42 10.04
N ILE A 411 -8.20 -2.24 8.74
CA ILE A 411 -7.74 -3.19 7.69
C ILE A 411 -6.40 -2.80 7.05
N LEU A 412 -5.80 -1.68 7.42
CA LEU A 412 -4.48 -1.25 6.92
C LEU A 412 -3.38 -1.50 7.95
N SER A 413 -2.15 -1.66 7.47
CA SER A 413 -0.95 -1.76 8.30
C SER A 413 -0.60 -0.40 8.93
N PHE A 414 0.47 -0.36 9.73
CA PHE A 414 0.93 0.86 10.39
C PHE A 414 1.43 1.96 9.44
N ASP A 415 1.66 1.67 8.16
CA ASP A 415 2.00 2.72 7.19
C ASP A 415 0.75 3.45 6.63
N GLY A 416 -0.45 2.90 6.84
CA GLY A 416 -1.70 3.46 6.34
C GLY A 416 -1.88 3.37 4.81
N LEU A 417 -1.05 2.62 4.11
CA LEU A 417 -1.14 2.35 2.67
C LEU A 417 -1.40 0.87 2.41
N HIS A 418 -0.57 -0.01 2.97
CA HIS A 418 -0.66 -1.44 2.74
C HIS A 418 -1.76 -2.07 3.60
N PRO A 419 -2.44 -3.13 3.12
CA PRO A 419 -3.36 -3.89 3.96
C PRO A 419 -2.65 -4.57 5.15
N SER A 420 -3.38 -4.69 6.26
CA SER A 420 -3.09 -5.61 7.38
C SER A 420 -3.34 -7.07 6.96
N ASN A 421 -3.09 -8.03 7.86
CA ASN A 421 -3.48 -9.43 7.64
C ASN A 421 -4.98 -9.54 7.30
N SER A 422 -5.86 -8.91 8.09
CA SER A 422 -7.31 -8.94 7.83
C SER A 422 -7.68 -8.27 6.52
N GLY A 423 -6.99 -7.17 6.17
CA GLY A 423 -7.18 -6.48 4.88
C GLY A 423 -6.77 -7.35 3.69
N TYR A 424 -5.62 -8.03 3.77
CA TYR A 424 -5.21 -9.00 2.76
C TYR A 424 -6.18 -10.17 2.67
N GLY A 425 -6.68 -10.67 3.81
CA GLY A 425 -7.72 -11.70 3.85
C GLY A 425 -8.97 -11.28 3.10
N LEU A 426 -9.46 -10.06 3.33
CA LEU A 426 -10.64 -9.53 2.66
C LEU A 426 -10.42 -9.37 1.15
N ILE A 427 -9.25 -8.90 0.72
CA ILE A 427 -8.91 -8.80 -0.71
C ILE A 427 -8.87 -10.20 -1.33
N ALA A 428 -8.17 -11.16 -0.71
CA ALA A 428 -8.10 -12.54 -1.17
C ALA A 428 -9.49 -13.17 -1.28
N TYR A 429 -10.36 -12.90 -0.30
CA TYR A 429 -11.76 -13.35 -0.31
C TYR A 429 -12.47 -12.90 -1.59
N VAL A 430 -12.37 -11.62 -1.96
CA VAL A 430 -13.08 -11.07 -3.13
C VAL A 430 -12.45 -11.55 -4.44
N PHE A 431 -11.12 -11.74 -4.48
CA PHE A 431 -10.46 -12.37 -5.62
C PHE A 431 -10.96 -13.80 -5.85
N ILE A 432 -11.00 -14.63 -4.80
CA ILE A 432 -11.49 -16.01 -4.89
C ILE A 432 -12.94 -16.05 -5.38
N ASP A 433 -13.81 -15.22 -4.80
CA ASP A 433 -15.22 -15.15 -5.19
C ASP A 433 -15.39 -14.74 -6.67
N THR A 434 -14.59 -13.78 -7.15
CA THR A 434 -14.58 -13.36 -8.56
C THR A 434 -14.10 -14.49 -9.47
N ILE A 435 -12.99 -15.16 -9.12
CA ILE A 435 -12.44 -16.28 -9.88
C ILE A 435 -13.46 -17.42 -9.97
N ASP A 436 -14.07 -17.80 -8.85
CA ASP A 436 -15.04 -18.90 -8.80
C ASP A 436 -16.31 -18.60 -9.60
N LYS A 437 -16.83 -17.37 -9.52
CA LYS A 437 -17.99 -16.94 -10.33
C LYS A 437 -17.68 -16.92 -11.81
N ALA A 438 -16.50 -16.45 -12.20
CA ALA A 438 -16.13 -16.33 -13.61
C ALA A 438 -15.77 -17.67 -14.24
N TYR A 439 -15.09 -18.54 -13.48
CA TYR A 439 -14.40 -19.69 -14.04
C TYR A 439 -14.77 -21.04 -13.43
N GLY A 440 -15.62 -21.06 -12.40
CA GLY A 440 -16.05 -22.29 -11.73
C GLY A 440 -14.90 -23.07 -11.09
N ALA A 441 -13.85 -22.37 -10.61
CA ALA A 441 -12.63 -22.99 -10.10
C ALA A 441 -12.83 -23.76 -8.78
N LYS A 442 -13.84 -23.39 -7.98
CA LYS A 442 -14.21 -23.99 -6.67
C LYS A 442 -13.07 -23.90 -5.66
N ILE A 443 -12.40 -22.76 -5.60
CA ILE A 443 -11.32 -22.51 -4.66
C ILE A 443 -11.93 -22.33 -3.25
N PRO A 444 -11.43 -23.03 -2.21
CA PRO A 444 -11.87 -22.81 -0.83
C PRO A 444 -11.75 -21.34 -0.42
N GLN A 445 -12.73 -20.84 0.33
CA GLN A 445 -12.72 -19.45 0.77
C GLN A 445 -11.76 -19.25 1.96
N VAL A 446 -11.09 -18.08 2.02
CA VAL A 446 -10.30 -17.67 3.19
C VAL A 446 -11.20 -17.49 4.42
N ASP A 447 -10.84 -18.14 5.53
CA ASP A 447 -11.45 -17.91 6.84
C ASP A 447 -10.91 -16.62 7.45
N LEU A 448 -11.68 -15.54 7.27
CA LEU A 448 -11.30 -14.20 7.72
C LEU A 448 -11.19 -14.07 9.24
N GLN A 449 -12.00 -14.81 10.02
CA GLN A 449 -11.90 -14.81 11.47
C GLN A 449 -10.60 -15.48 11.92
N ALA A 450 -10.25 -16.60 11.27
CA ALA A 450 -8.99 -17.28 11.56
C ALA A 450 -7.77 -16.45 11.14
N VAL A 451 -7.85 -15.64 10.06
CA VAL A 451 -6.82 -14.63 9.72
C VAL A 451 -6.66 -13.65 10.88
N TYR A 452 -7.77 -13.03 11.31
CA TYR A 452 -7.76 -12.01 12.36
C TYR A 452 -7.17 -12.55 13.68
N ASP A 453 -7.59 -13.74 14.07
CA ASP A 453 -7.15 -14.39 15.31
C ASP A 453 -5.72 -14.98 15.22
N GLY A 454 -5.14 -15.06 14.03
CA GLY A 454 -3.86 -15.76 13.80
C GLY A 454 -3.95 -17.27 14.00
N LYS A 455 -5.12 -17.87 13.73
CA LYS A 455 -5.44 -19.29 14.00
C LYS A 455 -5.57 -20.14 12.74
N ARG A 456 -5.10 -19.67 11.59
CA ARG A 456 -5.19 -20.40 10.31
C ARG A 456 -4.30 -21.63 10.22
N CYS A 457 -3.28 -21.72 11.07
CA CYS A 457 -2.38 -22.86 11.09
C CYS A 457 -2.15 -23.40 12.51
N SER A 458 -1.82 -24.69 12.57
CA SER A 458 -1.55 -25.39 13.83
C SER A 458 -0.29 -24.90 14.56
N THR A 459 0.58 -24.16 13.86
CA THR A 459 1.82 -23.60 14.43
C THR A 459 1.75 -22.09 14.53
N ARG A 460 2.15 -21.52 15.68
CA ARG A 460 2.30 -20.05 15.84
C ARG A 460 3.56 -19.49 15.16
N LYS A 461 4.20 -20.26 14.28
CA LYS A 461 5.46 -19.87 13.64
C LYS A 461 5.23 -18.85 12.53
N TYR A 462 4.10 -18.95 11.84
CA TYR A 462 3.83 -18.21 10.60
C TYR A 462 2.48 -17.48 10.61
N CYS A 463 1.47 -18.03 11.31
CA CYS A 463 0.18 -17.39 11.48
C CYS A 463 0.22 -16.48 12.69
N PHE A 464 0.28 -15.18 12.41
CA PHE A 464 0.23 -14.16 13.43
C PHE A 464 -1.16 -13.54 13.45
N PRO A 465 -1.68 -13.22 14.64
CA PRO A 465 -2.90 -12.44 14.69
C PRO A 465 -2.71 -11.12 13.95
N ASP A 466 -3.81 -10.57 13.49
CA ASP A 466 -3.84 -9.21 13.00
C ASP A 466 -3.22 -8.26 14.05
N PRO A 467 -2.50 -7.20 13.63
CA PRO A 467 -1.89 -6.25 14.56
C PRO A 467 -2.88 -5.60 15.55
N TYR A 468 -4.18 -5.67 15.25
CA TYR A 468 -5.26 -5.11 16.06
C TYR A 468 -6.11 -6.18 16.75
N ALA A 469 -5.68 -7.44 16.72
CA ALA A 469 -6.31 -8.50 17.48
C ALA A 469 -6.04 -8.34 18.99
N PRO A 470 -6.99 -8.67 19.88
CA PRO A 470 -6.71 -8.72 21.31
C PRO A 470 -5.62 -9.77 21.59
N HIS A 471 -4.55 -9.34 22.29
CA HIS A 471 -3.42 -10.18 22.69
C HIS A 471 -3.57 -10.76 24.08
#